data_AF-A0A662IUR6-F1
#
_entry.id   AF-A0A662IUR6-F1
#
_cell.length_a   1.000
_cell.length_b   1.000
_cell.length_c   1.000
_cell.angle_alpha   90.00
_cell.angle_beta   90.00
_cell.angle_gamma   90.00
#
_symmetry.space_group_name_H-M   'P 1'
#
loop_
_entity.id
_entity.type
_entity.pdbx_description
1 polymer ?
#
loop_
_entity_poly.entity_id
_entity_poly.type
_entity_poly.pdbx_seq_one_letter_code
_entity_poly.pdbx_strand_id
1 'polypeptide(L)'
;MGLGLRVVVTVAGFDRPGIVAGITEALASLNANIVKARASSLLNLFVMVLLVDLAEVKVPFKVVEDVLKERGNEIGVGVSIETEDGFLKERRLVAFDADGTLINGEVIDELAKEAGVEKEVKEITRKAMEGEISFKEALKMRTALLKGLPIDRVKKVANRIKVVPGAQEMISTLRSAGFITVLITGGFDIIAEEVGRKLGFDYVFANRLVVKDGVLTGEVEGGIMDPEDKLRVLKEVAEKHGIKLEECVAIGDGANDLLIIKNVGLGIGFNPKRVVKEQAKALVGIKDMRAVLALMGFGQLKRDIEAKVKQSNANS
;
A
#
# COMPACT_ATOMS: atom_id res chain seq x y z
N MET A 1 -10.81 -11.17 30.61
CA MET A 1 -10.15 -9.90 30.97
C MET A 1 -10.20 -9.01 29.74
N GLY A 2 -10.58 -7.75 29.91
CA GLY A 2 -10.60 -6.77 28.83
C GLY A 2 -9.20 -6.46 28.29
N LEU A 3 -9.12 -5.85 27.11
CA LEU A 3 -7.84 -5.62 26.43
C LEU A 3 -6.99 -4.52 27.08
N GLY A 4 -7.56 -3.66 27.95
CA GLY A 4 -6.85 -2.55 28.61
C GLY A 4 -6.12 -1.61 27.64
N LEU A 5 -6.57 -1.58 26.38
CA LEU A 5 -5.85 -1.01 25.24
C LEU A 5 -6.71 0.08 24.60
N ARG A 6 -6.10 1.23 24.31
CA ARG A 6 -6.70 2.29 23.48
C ARG A 6 -6.16 2.22 22.06
N VAL A 7 -7.05 2.43 21.11
CA VAL A 7 -6.74 2.38 19.68
C VAL A 7 -7.31 3.59 18.95
N VAL A 8 -6.64 3.96 17.87
CA VAL A 8 -7.09 4.98 16.93
C VAL A 8 -7.65 4.27 15.70
N VAL A 9 -8.94 4.46 15.44
CA VAL A 9 -9.62 3.98 14.24
C VAL A 9 -9.75 5.14 13.28
N THR A 10 -9.07 5.05 12.13
CA THR A 10 -9.16 6.04 11.05
C THR A 10 -9.97 5.46 9.90
N VAL A 11 -10.96 6.22 9.43
CA VAL A 11 -11.88 5.86 8.37
C VAL A 11 -11.78 6.91 7.27
N ALA A 12 -11.63 6.48 6.01
CA ALA A 12 -11.51 7.40 4.88
C ALA A 12 -12.28 6.90 3.65
N GLY A 13 -13.08 7.76 3.02
CA GLY A 13 -13.87 7.38 1.85
C GLY A 13 -14.57 8.56 1.19
N PHE A 14 -15.25 8.31 0.07
CA PHE A 14 -16.15 9.30 -0.52
C PHE A 14 -17.36 9.53 0.40
N ASP A 15 -17.67 10.79 0.67
CA ASP A 15 -18.71 11.15 1.61
C ASP A 15 -20.09 10.64 1.17
N ARG A 16 -20.82 10.02 2.09
CA ARG A 16 -22.18 9.52 1.91
C ARG A 16 -22.84 9.18 3.25
N PRO A 17 -24.19 9.19 3.31
CA PRO A 17 -24.91 8.69 4.47
C PRO A 17 -24.51 7.26 4.84
N GLY A 18 -24.43 6.99 6.14
CA GLY A 18 -24.19 5.65 6.70
C GLY A 18 -22.74 5.33 7.09
N ILE A 19 -21.73 6.14 6.71
CA ILE A 19 -20.33 5.87 7.08
C ILE A 19 -20.15 5.88 8.60
N VAL A 20 -20.60 6.95 9.26
CA VAL A 20 -20.47 7.10 10.72
C VAL A 20 -21.22 5.98 11.43
N ALA A 21 -22.52 5.83 11.12
CA ALA A 21 -23.38 4.81 11.72
C ALA A 21 -22.77 3.41 11.57
N GLY A 22 -22.35 3.03 10.36
CA GLY A 22 -21.83 1.69 10.08
C GLY A 22 -20.60 1.35 10.90
N ILE A 23 -19.66 2.29 11.07
CA ILE A 23 -18.46 2.08 11.89
C ILE A 23 -18.79 2.09 13.38
N THR A 24 -19.64 3.00 13.84
CA THR A 24 -20.02 3.07 15.26
C THR A 24 -20.86 1.88 15.70
N GLU A 25 -21.69 1.32 14.82
CA GLU A 25 -22.43 0.07 15.06
C GLU A 25 -21.49 -1.13 15.24
N ALA A 26 -20.46 -1.23 14.39
CA ALA A 26 -19.46 -2.29 14.50
C ALA A 26 -18.62 -2.17 15.78
N LEU A 27 -18.32 -0.95 16.24
CA LEU A 27 -17.70 -0.73 17.55
C LEU A 27 -18.64 -1.10 18.70
N ALA A 28 -19.91 -0.71 18.59
CA ALA A 28 -20.92 -1.00 19.61
C ALA A 28 -21.20 -2.51 19.74
N SER A 29 -21.22 -3.27 18.64
CA SER A 29 -21.40 -4.73 18.67
C SER A 29 -20.27 -5.47 19.40
N LEU A 30 -19.09 -4.85 19.50
CA LEU A 30 -17.94 -5.34 20.24
C LEU A 30 -17.88 -4.85 21.70
N ASN A 31 -18.84 -4.02 22.12
CA ASN A 31 -18.84 -3.31 23.40
C ASN A 31 -17.61 -2.38 23.56
N ALA A 32 -17.10 -1.82 22.46
CA ALA A 32 -16.01 -0.86 22.47
C ALA A 32 -16.53 0.56 22.76
N ASN A 33 -15.81 1.31 23.60
CA ASN A 33 -16.21 2.66 23.98
C ASN A 33 -15.50 3.70 23.11
N ILE A 34 -16.27 4.59 22.47
CA ILE A 34 -15.69 5.71 21.73
C ILE A 34 -15.41 6.84 22.73
N VAL A 35 -14.13 7.04 23.05
CA VAL A 35 -13.68 8.12 23.94
C VAL A 35 -13.78 9.46 23.23
N LYS A 36 -13.47 9.48 21.92
CA LYS A 36 -13.47 10.70 21.13
C LYS A 36 -13.71 10.40 19.67
N ALA A 37 -14.42 11.30 18.99
CA ALA A 37 -14.63 11.25 17.56
C ALA A 37 -14.28 12.60 16.94
N ARG A 38 -13.73 12.57 15.72
CA ARG A 38 -13.58 13.74 14.88
C ARG A 38 -13.83 13.35 13.43
N ALA A 39 -14.67 14.12 12.76
CA ALA A 39 -14.81 14.07 11.31
C ALA A 39 -14.17 15.31 10.68
N SER A 40 -13.65 15.15 9.47
CA SER A 40 -13.05 16.20 8.65
C SER A 40 -13.12 15.81 7.18
N SER A 41 -12.69 16.71 6.30
CA SER A 41 -12.48 16.42 4.89
C SER A 41 -11.01 16.57 4.54
N LEU A 42 -10.46 15.62 3.77
CA LEU A 42 -9.11 15.67 3.24
C LEU A 42 -9.16 15.33 1.75
N LEU A 43 -8.74 16.27 0.88
CA LEU A 43 -8.70 16.08 -0.58
C LEU A 43 -10.02 15.53 -1.16
N ASN A 44 -11.16 16.07 -0.71
CA ASN A 44 -12.53 15.66 -1.06
C ASN A 44 -12.96 14.27 -0.56
N LEU A 45 -12.20 13.66 0.36
CA LEU A 45 -12.60 12.46 1.08
C LEU A 45 -13.12 12.82 2.46
N PHE A 46 -14.20 12.17 2.88
CA PHE A 46 -14.61 12.13 4.27
C PHE A 46 -13.55 11.36 5.06
N VAL A 47 -13.08 11.96 6.15
CA VAL A 47 -12.13 11.34 7.08
C VAL A 47 -12.68 11.43 8.48
N MET A 48 -12.82 10.28 9.14
CA MET A 48 -13.22 10.18 10.54
C MET A 48 -12.16 9.47 11.34
N VAL A 49 -11.76 10.05 12.47
CA VAL A 49 -10.84 9.44 13.42
C VAL A 49 -11.52 9.31 14.76
N LEU A 50 -11.46 8.10 15.31
CA LEU A 50 -12.03 7.72 16.58
C LEU A 50 -10.91 7.27 17.52
N LEU A 51 -10.86 7.82 18.73
CA LEU A 51 -10.12 7.22 19.84
C LEU A 51 -11.08 6.26 20.55
N VAL A 52 -10.74 4.99 20.57
CA VAL A 52 -11.58 3.91 21.07
C VAL A 52 -10.87 3.21 22.22
N ASP A 53 -11.58 3.04 23.33
CA ASP A 53 -11.15 2.25 24.47
C ASP A 53 -11.73 0.85 24.36
N LEU A 54 -10.84 -0.15 24.41
CA LEU A 54 -11.16 -1.57 24.31
C LEU A 54 -11.18 -2.28 25.68
N ALA A 55 -11.19 -1.54 26.79
CA ALA A 55 -11.20 -2.10 28.14
C ALA A 55 -12.38 -3.07 28.41
N GLU A 56 -13.54 -2.86 27.79
CA GLU A 56 -14.72 -3.72 27.97
C GLU A 56 -14.90 -4.76 26.84
N VAL A 57 -13.98 -4.78 25.87
CA VAL A 57 -14.00 -5.70 24.73
C VAL A 57 -13.45 -7.05 25.16
N LYS A 58 -14.23 -8.12 24.92
CA LYS A 58 -13.93 -9.49 25.38
C LYS A 58 -13.37 -10.41 24.30
N VAL A 59 -13.19 -9.89 23.08
CA VAL A 59 -12.58 -10.62 21.96
C VAL A 59 -11.12 -10.22 21.76
N PRO A 60 -10.28 -11.07 21.14
CA PRO A 60 -8.91 -10.68 20.78
C PRO A 60 -8.87 -9.42 19.91
N PHE A 61 -7.81 -8.63 20.04
CA PHE A 61 -7.63 -7.40 19.24
C PHE A 61 -7.75 -7.65 17.72
N LYS A 62 -7.23 -8.78 17.25
CA LYS A 62 -7.36 -9.19 15.84
C LYS A 62 -8.82 -9.28 15.37
N VAL A 63 -9.74 -9.75 16.22
CA VAL A 63 -11.17 -9.81 15.90
C VAL A 63 -11.75 -8.40 15.78
N VAL A 64 -11.33 -7.46 16.61
CA VAL A 64 -11.72 -6.04 16.50
C VAL A 64 -11.27 -5.47 15.15
N GLU A 65 -10.02 -5.72 14.77
CA GLU A 65 -9.50 -5.29 13.48
C GLU A 65 -10.31 -5.87 12.32
N ASP A 66 -10.56 -7.18 12.36
CA ASP A 66 -11.24 -7.90 11.27
C ASP A 66 -12.69 -7.41 11.11
N VAL A 67 -13.43 -7.23 12.21
CA VAL A 67 -14.80 -6.69 12.19
C VAL A 67 -14.85 -5.28 11.61
N LEU A 68 -13.94 -4.39 12.01
CA LEU A 68 -13.92 -3.01 11.51
C LEU A 68 -13.48 -2.92 10.05
N LYS A 69 -12.52 -3.75 9.64
CA LYS A 69 -12.04 -3.84 8.25
C LYS A 69 -13.13 -4.42 7.33
N GLU A 70 -13.82 -5.47 7.77
CA GLU A 70 -14.93 -6.08 7.04
C GLU A 70 -16.06 -5.07 6.88
N ARG A 71 -16.48 -4.41 7.98
CA ARG A 71 -17.49 -3.36 7.93
C ARG A 71 -17.08 -2.23 7.00
N GLY A 72 -15.84 -1.75 7.10
CA GLY A 72 -15.30 -0.72 6.21
C GLY A 72 -15.41 -1.10 4.73
N ASN A 73 -15.08 -2.35 4.39
CA ASN A 73 -15.21 -2.88 3.04
C ASN A 73 -16.68 -2.96 2.58
N GLU A 74 -17.61 -3.44 3.43
CA GLU A 74 -19.05 -3.45 3.14
C GLU A 74 -19.59 -2.05 2.83
N ILE A 75 -19.16 -1.05 3.60
CA ILE A 75 -19.56 0.34 3.42
C ILE A 75 -18.61 1.12 2.49
N GLY A 76 -17.71 0.45 1.76
CA GLY A 76 -16.89 1.07 0.72
C GLY A 76 -15.97 2.20 1.20
N VAL A 77 -15.40 2.08 2.40
CA VAL A 77 -14.42 3.00 2.96
C VAL A 77 -13.13 2.26 3.32
N GLY A 78 -12.01 2.99 3.36
CA GLY A 78 -10.78 2.50 3.96
C GLY A 78 -10.83 2.61 5.49
N VAL A 79 -10.23 1.63 6.17
CA VAL A 79 -10.12 1.60 7.64
C VAL A 79 -8.70 1.24 8.05
N SER A 80 -8.14 2.00 8.97
CA SER A 80 -6.88 1.74 9.67
C SER A 80 -7.15 1.67 11.17
N ILE A 81 -6.61 0.65 11.83
CA ILE A 81 -6.69 0.49 13.29
C ILE A 81 -5.26 0.41 13.82
N GLU A 82 -4.91 1.32 14.72
CA GLU A 82 -3.58 1.38 15.31
C GLU A 82 -3.69 1.53 16.83
N THR A 83 -2.69 1.03 17.56
CA THR A 83 -2.56 1.41 18.97
C THR A 83 -2.35 2.92 19.06
N GLU A 84 -2.77 3.52 20.17
CA GLU A 84 -2.55 4.96 20.40
C GLU A 84 -1.08 5.35 20.23
N ASP A 85 -0.17 4.59 20.85
CA ASP A 85 1.28 4.81 20.70
C ASP A 85 1.75 4.67 19.25
N GLY A 86 1.24 3.67 18.52
CA GLY A 86 1.58 3.43 17.12
C GLY A 86 1.16 4.59 16.22
N PHE A 87 -0.05 5.11 16.42
CA PHE A 87 -0.57 6.24 15.66
C PHE A 87 0.24 7.53 15.89
N LEU A 88 0.78 7.72 17.10
CA LEU A 88 1.58 8.90 17.46
C LEU A 88 3.02 8.83 16.93
N LYS A 89 3.54 7.65 16.55
CA LYS A 89 4.88 7.55 15.98
C LYS A 89 5.01 8.37 14.69
N GLU A 90 6.15 9.04 14.54
CA GLU A 90 6.46 9.74 13.30
C GLU A 90 6.71 8.74 12.17
N ARG A 91 6.26 9.12 10.96
CA ARG A 91 6.47 8.35 9.74
C ARG A 91 7.29 9.22 8.81
N ARG A 92 8.29 8.63 8.17
CA ARG A 92 9.29 9.40 7.40
C ARG A 92 9.57 8.82 6.02
N LEU A 93 9.22 7.56 5.78
CA LEU A 93 9.44 6.88 4.50
C LEU A 93 8.19 6.11 4.09
N VAL A 94 7.82 6.18 2.82
CA VAL A 94 6.72 5.42 2.23
C VAL A 94 7.21 4.60 1.03
N ALA A 95 7.05 3.29 1.11
CA ALA A 95 7.31 2.34 0.05
C ALA A 95 6.02 1.96 -0.68
N PHE A 96 6.08 1.88 -2.00
CA PHE A 96 4.94 1.59 -2.87
C PHE A 96 5.28 0.43 -3.80
N ASP A 97 4.34 -0.50 -3.98
CA ASP A 97 4.32 -1.35 -5.16
C ASP A 97 3.81 -0.59 -6.40
N ALA A 98 4.12 -1.10 -7.59
CA ALA A 98 3.67 -0.54 -8.86
C ALA A 98 2.39 -1.24 -9.35
N ASP A 99 2.51 -2.48 -9.80
CA ASP A 99 1.42 -3.29 -10.36
C ASP A 99 0.33 -3.52 -9.31
N GLY A 100 -0.94 -3.45 -9.71
CA GLY A 100 -2.08 -3.56 -8.79
C GLY A 100 -2.25 -2.42 -7.76
N THR A 101 -1.25 -1.53 -7.63
CA THR A 101 -1.18 -0.48 -6.59
C THR A 101 -1.14 0.92 -7.20
N LEU A 102 -0.02 1.35 -7.78
CA LEU A 102 0.09 2.64 -8.48
C LEU A 102 -0.42 2.57 -9.91
N ILE A 103 -0.41 1.38 -10.51
CA ILE A 103 -0.81 1.10 -11.89
C ILE A 103 -1.94 0.07 -11.85
N ASN A 104 -2.93 0.23 -12.72
CA ASN A 104 -3.98 -0.77 -12.86
C ASN A 104 -3.48 -1.96 -13.68
N GLY A 105 -3.58 -3.17 -13.12
CA GLY A 105 -3.15 -4.40 -13.79
C GLY A 105 -1.65 -4.65 -13.68
N GLU A 106 -1.14 -5.50 -14.56
CA GLU A 106 0.25 -5.96 -14.60
C GLU A 106 0.97 -5.39 -15.83
N VAL A 107 2.12 -4.77 -15.65
CA VAL A 107 2.95 -4.22 -16.72
C VAL A 107 3.36 -5.29 -17.74
N ILE A 108 3.64 -6.52 -17.28
CA ILE A 108 4.07 -7.60 -18.17
C ILE A 108 3.00 -7.99 -19.19
N ASP A 109 1.71 -7.90 -18.83
CA ASP A 109 0.60 -8.18 -19.73
C ASP A 109 0.52 -7.14 -20.85
N GLU A 110 0.79 -5.87 -20.53
CA GLU A 110 0.82 -4.79 -21.52
C GLU A 110 1.99 -4.94 -22.51
N LEU A 111 3.14 -5.41 -22.03
CA LEU A 111 4.28 -5.76 -22.90
C LEU A 111 3.99 -7.01 -23.74
N ALA A 112 3.31 -8.01 -23.16
CA ALA A 112 2.93 -9.23 -23.87
C ALA A 112 1.96 -8.94 -25.02
N LYS A 113 0.98 -8.03 -24.81
CA LYS A 113 0.10 -7.54 -25.88
C LYS A 113 0.89 -6.85 -26.99
N GLU A 114 1.86 -6.01 -26.62
CA GLU A 114 2.69 -5.30 -27.58
C GLU A 114 3.58 -6.24 -28.41
N ALA A 115 4.02 -7.35 -27.80
CA ALA A 115 4.82 -8.41 -28.42
C ALA A 115 3.97 -9.50 -29.12
N GLY A 116 2.64 -9.52 -28.94
CA GLY A 116 1.75 -10.52 -29.53
C GLY A 116 1.76 -11.89 -28.84
N VAL A 117 2.21 -11.96 -27.58
CA VAL A 117 2.40 -13.20 -26.79
C VAL A 117 1.53 -13.25 -25.51
N GLU A 118 0.40 -12.55 -25.53
CA GLU A 118 -0.49 -12.41 -24.36
C GLU A 118 -0.99 -13.77 -23.83
N LYS A 119 -1.28 -14.73 -24.73
CA LYS A 119 -1.83 -16.03 -24.33
C LYS A 119 -0.80 -16.86 -23.56
N GLU A 120 0.43 -16.86 -24.05
CA GLU A 120 1.56 -17.59 -23.50
C GLU A 120 1.96 -17.03 -22.13
N VAL A 121 2.00 -15.69 -22.00
CA VAL A 121 2.28 -15.02 -20.72
C VAL A 121 1.19 -15.30 -19.69
N LYS A 122 -0.09 -15.30 -20.09
CA LYS A 122 -1.20 -15.65 -19.19
C LYS A 122 -1.12 -17.09 -18.70
N GLU A 123 -0.79 -18.03 -19.57
CA GLU A 123 -0.66 -19.44 -19.19
C GLU A 123 0.48 -19.66 -18.19
N ILE A 124 1.64 -19.03 -18.39
CA ILE A 124 2.74 -19.10 -17.43
C ILE A 124 2.34 -18.45 -16.09
N THR A 125 1.64 -17.32 -16.13
CA THR A 125 1.17 -16.64 -14.91
C THR A 125 0.18 -17.51 -14.13
N ARG A 126 -0.74 -18.19 -14.82
CA ARG A 126 -1.67 -19.16 -14.21
C ARG A 126 -0.92 -20.27 -13.48
N LYS A 127 0.05 -20.91 -14.14
CA LYS A 127 0.89 -21.96 -13.54
C LYS A 127 1.66 -21.48 -12.31
N ALA A 128 2.19 -20.26 -12.34
CA ALA A 128 2.88 -19.67 -11.20
C ALA A 128 1.93 -19.43 -10.01
N MET A 129 0.72 -18.95 -10.28
CA MET A 129 -0.31 -18.72 -9.25
C MET A 129 -0.86 -20.03 -8.65
N GLU A 130 -0.88 -21.11 -9.44
CA GLU A 130 -1.23 -22.46 -8.98
C GLU A 130 -0.07 -23.18 -8.26
N GLY A 131 1.11 -22.56 -8.20
CA GLY A 131 2.28 -23.12 -7.54
C GLY A 131 2.98 -24.22 -8.34
N GLU A 132 2.64 -24.39 -9.63
CA GLU A 132 3.30 -25.38 -10.51
C GLU A 132 4.76 -24.99 -10.81
N ILE A 133 5.06 -23.69 -10.83
CA ILE A 133 6.40 -23.14 -11.10
C ILE A 133 6.72 -22.01 -10.13
N SER A 134 7.99 -21.82 -9.81
CA SER A 134 8.41 -20.73 -8.92
C SER A 134 8.23 -19.35 -9.57
N PHE A 135 8.11 -18.29 -8.76
CA PHE A 135 8.04 -16.91 -9.24
C PHE A 135 9.21 -16.54 -10.15
N LYS A 136 10.42 -16.95 -9.76
CA LYS A 136 11.68 -16.73 -10.50
C LYS A 136 11.67 -17.40 -11.87
N GLU A 137 11.21 -18.65 -11.94
CA GLU A 137 11.07 -19.37 -13.20
C GLU A 137 9.99 -18.76 -14.08
N ALA A 138 8.83 -18.46 -13.51
CA ALA A 138 7.72 -17.82 -14.21
C ALA A 138 8.11 -16.47 -14.80
N LEU A 139 8.86 -15.64 -14.06
CA LEU A 139 9.34 -14.36 -14.57
C LEU A 139 10.30 -14.57 -15.76
N LYS A 140 11.30 -15.45 -15.63
CA LYS A 140 12.25 -15.75 -16.72
C LYS A 140 11.54 -16.27 -17.97
N MET A 141 10.58 -17.16 -17.82
CA MET A 141 9.80 -17.69 -18.95
C MET A 141 8.98 -16.59 -19.63
N ARG A 142 8.32 -15.71 -18.85
CA ARG A 142 7.53 -14.61 -19.41
C ARG A 142 8.41 -13.58 -20.10
N THR A 143 9.58 -13.23 -19.55
CA THR A 143 10.49 -12.27 -20.19
C THR A 143 11.12 -12.85 -21.46
N ALA A 144 11.41 -14.15 -21.50
CA ALA A 144 11.92 -14.82 -22.70
C ALA A 144 10.98 -14.67 -23.90
N LEU A 145 9.66 -14.66 -23.67
CA LEU A 145 8.65 -14.42 -24.71
C LEU A 145 8.67 -12.99 -25.26
N LEU A 146 9.24 -12.03 -24.53
CA LEU A 146 9.36 -10.64 -24.97
C LEU A 146 10.61 -10.38 -25.83
N LYS A 147 11.42 -11.41 -26.08
CA LYS A 147 12.65 -11.30 -26.89
C LYS A 147 12.34 -10.74 -28.28
N GLY A 148 13.13 -9.75 -28.69
CA GLY A 148 12.99 -9.07 -29.97
C GLY A 148 12.04 -7.87 -29.95
N LEU A 149 11.32 -7.62 -28.84
CA LEU A 149 10.48 -6.42 -28.72
C LEU A 149 11.36 -5.15 -28.76
N PRO A 150 11.12 -4.20 -29.69
CA PRO A 150 11.91 -2.98 -29.76
C PRO A 150 11.69 -2.08 -28.55
N ILE A 151 12.77 -1.45 -28.07
CA ILE A 151 12.73 -0.56 -26.90
C ILE A 151 11.73 0.59 -27.05
N ASP A 152 11.55 1.10 -28.27
CA ASP A 152 10.59 2.18 -28.54
C ASP A 152 9.14 1.72 -28.33
N ARG A 153 8.84 0.44 -28.54
CA ARG A 153 7.51 -0.13 -28.24
C ARG A 153 7.32 -0.24 -26.72
N VAL A 154 8.35 -0.67 -25.98
CA VAL A 154 8.34 -0.68 -24.50
C VAL A 154 8.09 0.73 -23.94
N LYS A 155 8.80 1.75 -24.47
CA LYS A 155 8.59 3.15 -24.08
C LYS A 155 7.19 3.67 -24.41
N LYS A 156 6.58 3.23 -25.53
CA LYS A 156 5.17 3.53 -25.83
C LYS A 156 4.23 2.95 -24.78
N VAL A 157 4.49 1.72 -24.31
CA VAL A 157 3.75 1.12 -23.19
C VAL A 157 3.91 1.95 -21.92
N ALA A 158 5.15 2.35 -21.57
CA ALA A 158 5.43 3.23 -20.42
C ALA A 158 4.62 4.54 -20.44
N ASN A 159 4.43 5.10 -21.63
CA ASN A 159 3.71 6.37 -21.81
C ASN A 159 2.19 6.26 -21.76
N ARG A 160 1.62 5.11 -22.13
CA ARG A 160 0.16 4.89 -22.08
C ARG A 160 -0.35 4.40 -20.73
N ILE A 161 0.54 3.91 -19.87
CA ILE A 161 0.19 3.43 -18.53
C ILE A 161 -0.50 4.54 -17.74
N LYS A 162 -1.71 4.23 -17.26
CA LYS A 162 -2.49 5.11 -16.40
C LYS A 162 -2.23 4.75 -14.95
N VAL A 163 -1.80 5.75 -14.18
CA VAL A 163 -1.70 5.63 -12.73
C VAL A 163 -3.07 5.67 -12.08
N VAL A 164 -3.18 5.08 -10.90
CA VAL A 164 -4.40 5.10 -10.08
C VAL A 164 -4.75 6.54 -9.69
N PRO A 165 -6.06 6.91 -9.65
CA PRO A 165 -6.48 8.23 -9.19
C PRO A 165 -5.85 8.63 -7.86
N GLY A 166 -5.42 9.88 -7.74
CA GLY A 166 -4.86 10.40 -6.50
C GLY A 166 -3.37 10.09 -6.27
N ALA A 167 -2.73 9.28 -7.12
CA ALA A 167 -1.32 8.92 -6.96
C ALA A 167 -0.39 10.14 -7.06
N GLN A 168 -0.61 11.02 -8.04
CA GLN A 168 0.20 12.23 -8.22
C GLN A 168 0.07 13.19 -7.03
N GLU A 169 -1.15 13.42 -6.56
CA GLU A 169 -1.46 14.24 -5.40
C GLU A 169 -0.85 13.64 -4.12
N MET A 170 -0.91 12.32 -3.95
CA MET A 170 -0.29 11.65 -2.82
C MET A 170 1.23 11.84 -2.80
N ILE A 171 1.92 11.49 -3.89
CA ILE A 171 3.39 11.56 -3.93
C ILE A 171 3.87 13.00 -3.77
N SER A 172 3.23 13.96 -4.44
CA SER A 172 3.56 15.39 -4.27
C SER A 172 3.34 15.89 -2.84
N THR A 173 2.24 15.46 -2.19
CA THR A 173 1.94 15.80 -0.79
C THR A 173 2.97 15.22 0.17
N LEU A 174 3.33 13.95 0.01
CA LEU A 174 4.34 13.28 0.83
C LEU A 174 5.70 13.98 0.73
N ARG A 175 6.16 14.26 -0.49
CA ARG A 175 7.43 14.95 -0.73
C ARG A 175 7.46 16.34 -0.15
N SER A 176 6.36 17.09 -0.31
CA SER A 176 6.24 18.44 0.27
C SER A 176 6.30 18.44 1.80
N ALA A 177 5.94 17.32 2.44
CA ALA A 177 6.07 17.12 3.88
C ALA A 177 7.38 16.43 4.31
N GLY A 178 8.33 16.26 3.40
CA GLY A 178 9.65 15.71 3.71
C GLY A 178 9.69 14.18 3.86
N PHE A 179 8.67 13.46 3.40
CA PHE A 179 8.73 12.00 3.32
C PHE A 179 9.65 11.56 2.20
N ILE A 180 10.36 10.47 2.44
CA ILE A 180 11.11 9.74 1.42
C ILE A 180 10.16 8.78 0.72
N THR A 181 10.09 8.86 -0.59
CA THR A 181 9.21 8.03 -1.42
C THR A 181 10.01 7.01 -2.20
N VAL A 182 9.65 5.73 -2.05
CA VAL A 182 10.35 4.60 -2.66
C VAL A 182 9.36 3.77 -3.47
N LEU A 183 9.63 3.59 -4.77
CA LEU A 183 8.92 2.64 -5.62
C LEU A 183 9.71 1.32 -5.66
N ILE A 184 9.09 0.23 -5.22
CA ILE A 184 9.71 -1.10 -5.19
C ILE A 184 8.79 -2.12 -5.87
N THR A 185 9.17 -2.59 -7.06
CA THR A 185 8.30 -3.41 -7.90
C THR A 185 8.98 -4.66 -8.46
N GLY A 186 8.21 -5.75 -8.58
CA GLY A 186 8.59 -6.92 -9.37
C GLY A 186 8.47 -6.71 -10.89
N GLY A 187 7.96 -5.55 -11.33
CA GLY A 187 7.93 -5.13 -12.72
C GLY A 187 9.30 -4.69 -13.24
N PHE A 188 9.30 -3.96 -14.35
CA PHE A 188 10.52 -3.68 -15.12
C PHE A 188 11.01 -2.24 -15.00
N ASP A 189 12.33 -2.07 -14.94
CA ASP A 189 13.05 -0.81 -14.79
C ASP A 189 12.59 0.28 -15.77
N ILE A 190 12.53 -0.01 -17.07
CA ILE A 190 12.15 0.99 -18.10
C ILE A 190 10.77 1.60 -17.81
N ILE A 191 9.84 0.80 -17.26
CA ILE A 191 8.48 1.26 -16.95
C ILE A 191 8.45 1.93 -15.57
N ALA A 192 9.07 1.30 -14.58
CA ALA A 192 9.10 1.79 -13.20
C ALA A 192 9.82 3.14 -13.10
N GLU A 193 10.92 3.34 -13.81
CA GLU A 193 11.65 4.60 -13.87
C GLU A 193 10.82 5.71 -14.51
N GLU A 194 10.06 5.41 -15.57
CA GLU A 194 9.20 6.38 -16.23
C GLU A 194 8.03 6.81 -15.33
N VAL A 195 7.40 5.85 -14.64
CA VAL A 195 6.36 6.13 -13.63
C VAL A 195 6.95 6.88 -12.44
N GLY A 196 8.10 6.44 -11.95
CA GLY A 196 8.85 7.06 -10.86
C GLY A 196 9.18 8.52 -11.17
N ARG A 197 9.70 8.80 -12.36
CA ARG A 197 10.02 10.14 -12.83
C ARG A 197 8.77 11.03 -12.98
N LYS A 198 7.68 10.50 -13.55
CA LYS A 198 6.41 11.24 -13.71
C LYS A 198 5.80 11.65 -12.37
N LEU A 199 5.74 10.72 -11.43
CA LEU A 199 5.17 10.96 -10.10
C LEU A 199 6.15 11.70 -9.17
N GLY A 200 7.44 11.61 -9.45
CA GLY A 200 8.52 12.29 -8.75
C GLY A 200 9.08 11.53 -7.56
N PHE A 201 9.18 10.19 -7.64
CA PHE A 201 9.77 9.37 -6.58
C PHE A 201 11.25 9.69 -6.31
N ASP A 202 11.69 9.55 -5.07
CA ASP A 202 13.09 9.73 -4.68
C ASP A 202 13.94 8.51 -5.03
N TYR A 203 13.34 7.31 -4.96
CA TYR A 203 13.98 6.04 -5.27
C TYR A 203 13.07 5.13 -6.09
N VAL A 204 13.63 4.41 -7.04
CA VAL A 204 12.95 3.40 -7.87
C VAL A 204 13.79 2.14 -7.92
N PHE A 205 13.18 1.00 -7.61
CA PHE A 205 13.79 -0.32 -7.67
C PHE A 205 12.86 -1.28 -8.42
N ALA A 206 13.41 -1.95 -9.43
CA ALA A 206 12.67 -2.84 -10.31
C ALA A 206 13.59 -3.91 -10.92
N ASN A 207 13.02 -4.92 -11.59
CA ASN A 207 13.78 -5.88 -12.38
C ASN A 207 14.32 -5.23 -13.65
N ARG A 208 15.59 -5.46 -13.96
CA ARG A 208 16.25 -4.84 -15.12
C ARG A 208 16.13 -5.71 -16.35
N LEU A 209 15.44 -5.24 -17.39
CA LEU A 209 15.38 -5.96 -18.68
C LEU A 209 16.63 -5.68 -19.50
N VAL A 210 17.29 -6.73 -19.98
CA VAL A 210 18.48 -6.59 -20.81
C VAL A 210 18.08 -6.15 -22.23
N VAL A 211 18.69 -5.05 -22.69
CA VAL A 211 18.50 -4.49 -24.02
C VAL A 211 19.80 -4.62 -24.80
N LYS A 212 19.73 -5.17 -26.01
CA LYS A 212 20.85 -5.23 -26.95
C LYS A 212 20.37 -4.85 -28.35
N ASP A 213 21.16 -4.04 -29.06
CA ASP A 213 20.86 -3.62 -30.43
C ASP A 213 19.45 -3.01 -30.58
N GLY A 214 18.98 -2.30 -29.55
CA GLY A 214 17.68 -1.62 -29.52
C GLY A 214 16.46 -2.54 -29.24
N VAL A 215 16.67 -3.81 -28.93
CA VAL A 215 15.59 -4.78 -28.63
C VAL A 215 15.80 -5.49 -27.29
N LEU A 216 14.70 -5.96 -26.69
CA LEU A 216 14.76 -6.81 -25.50
C LEU A 216 15.41 -8.16 -25.85
N THR A 217 16.34 -8.63 -25.03
CA THR A 217 16.94 -9.97 -25.21
C THR A 217 16.07 -11.09 -24.63
N GLY A 218 15.13 -10.72 -23.77
CA GLY A 218 14.29 -11.62 -22.98
C GLY A 218 14.92 -12.04 -21.63
N GLU A 219 16.10 -11.52 -21.31
CA GLU A 219 16.81 -11.78 -20.07
C GLU A 219 16.58 -10.66 -19.03
N VAL A 220 16.64 -11.02 -17.76
CA VAL A 220 16.61 -10.09 -16.62
C VAL A 220 18.01 -10.06 -16.01
N GLU A 221 18.57 -8.86 -15.86
CA GLU A 221 19.90 -8.66 -15.28
C GLU A 221 19.86 -8.74 -13.75
N GLY A 222 20.87 -9.37 -13.16
CA GLY A 222 21.05 -9.40 -11.70
C GLY A 222 20.07 -10.32 -10.97
N GLY A 223 19.72 -9.91 -9.74
CA GLY A 223 18.71 -10.57 -8.91
C GLY A 223 17.29 -10.24 -9.37
N ILE A 224 16.34 -11.11 -9.04
CA ILE A 224 14.92 -10.85 -9.30
C ILE A 224 14.33 -10.25 -8.03
N MET A 225 13.65 -9.12 -8.15
CA MET A 225 12.93 -8.43 -7.07
C MET A 225 11.77 -9.29 -6.54
N ASP A 226 12.10 -10.21 -5.65
CA ASP A 226 11.18 -11.04 -4.89
C ASP A 226 10.81 -10.36 -3.55
N PRO A 227 9.89 -10.94 -2.74
CA PRO A 227 9.45 -10.31 -1.49
C PRO A 227 10.61 -9.99 -0.52
N GLU A 228 11.60 -10.87 -0.44
CA GLU A 228 12.79 -10.73 0.39
C GLU A 228 13.67 -9.58 -0.10
N ASP A 229 13.91 -9.49 -1.41
CA ASP A 229 14.64 -8.38 -2.04
C ASP A 229 13.92 -7.06 -1.86
N LYS A 230 12.58 -7.04 -1.96
CA LYS A 230 11.78 -5.86 -1.69
C LYS A 230 12.02 -5.34 -0.26
N LEU A 231 11.99 -6.22 0.75
CA LEU A 231 12.27 -5.85 2.14
C LEU A 231 13.73 -5.42 2.35
N ARG A 232 14.69 -6.11 1.73
CA ARG A 232 16.12 -5.77 1.82
C ARG A 232 16.37 -4.36 1.31
N VAL A 233 15.87 -4.04 0.12
CA VAL A 233 16.02 -2.70 -0.49
C VAL A 233 15.37 -1.62 0.38
N LEU A 234 14.18 -1.88 0.94
CA LEU A 234 13.56 -0.95 1.87
C LEU A 234 14.45 -0.67 3.09
N LYS A 235 15.04 -1.72 3.67
CA LYS A 235 15.96 -1.59 4.81
C LYS A 235 17.19 -0.76 4.44
N GLU A 236 17.78 -0.99 3.27
CA GLU A 236 18.93 -0.23 2.78
C GLU A 236 18.61 1.26 2.63
N VAL A 237 17.46 1.61 2.05
CA VAL A 237 17.04 3.02 1.94
C VAL A 237 16.76 3.61 3.33
N ALA A 238 16.08 2.89 4.20
CA ALA A 238 15.76 3.37 5.55
C ALA A 238 17.05 3.62 6.36
N GLU A 239 18.00 2.68 6.32
CA GLU A 239 19.31 2.80 6.98
C GLU A 239 20.11 3.99 6.45
N LYS A 240 20.15 4.18 5.12
CA LYS A 240 20.80 5.33 4.48
C LYS A 240 20.31 6.68 5.01
N HIS A 241 19.06 6.76 5.49
CA HIS A 241 18.44 7.97 6.00
C HIS A 241 18.27 8.00 7.53
N GLY A 242 18.81 7.00 8.24
CA GLY A 242 18.67 6.87 9.69
C GLY A 242 17.20 6.73 10.12
N ILE A 243 16.40 6.05 9.32
CA ILE A 243 14.97 5.78 9.54
C ILE A 243 14.82 4.32 9.98
N LYS A 244 14.06 4.08 11.05
CA LYS A 244 13.73 2.72 11.49
C LYS A 244 12.53 2.18 10.72
N LEU A 245 12.42 0.86 10.60
CA LEU A 245 11.28 0.26 9.88
C LEU A 245 9.92 0.60 10.53
N GLU A 246 9.89 0.86 11.84
CA GLU A 246 8.69 1.31 12.54
C GLU A 246 8.23 2.72 12.12
N GLU A 247 9.11 3.51 11.49
CA GLU A 247 8.81 4.82 10.90
C GLU A 247 8.49 4.74 9.39
N CYS A 248 8.53 3.53 8.83
CA CYS A 248 8.18 3.27 7.43
C CYS A 248 6.70 2.92 7.26
N VAL A 249 6.17 3.28 6.10
CA VAL A 249 4.87 2.84 5.59
C VAL A 249 5.09 2.01 4.33
N ALA A 250 4.31 0.96 4.14
CA ALA A 250 4.35 0.15 2.92
C ALA A 250 2.95 -0.05 2.36
N ILE A 251 2.82 0.11 1.05
CA ILE A 251 1.53 0.05 0.33
C ILE A 251 1.66 -0.96 -0.79
N GLY A 252 0.77 -1.95 -0.81
CA GLY A 252 0.73 -3.00 -1.83
C GLY A 252 -0.63 -3.68 -1.90
N ASP A 253 -0.88 -4.46 -2.95
CA ASP A 253 -2.15 -5.19 -3.15
C ASP A 253 -1.99 -6.71 -2.94
N GLY A 254 -0.77 -7.23 -3.11
CA GLY A 254 -0.53 -8.64 -3.38
C GLY A 254 0.32 -9.39 -2.34
N ALA A 255 0.41 -10.71 -2.56
CA ALA A 255 1.21 -11.60 -1.71
C ALA A 255 2.70 -11.24 -1.70
N ASN A 256 3.19 -10.68 -2.81
CA ASN A 256 4.54 -10.18 -3.01
C ASN A 256 4.92 -9.06 -2.03
N ASP A 257 3.95 -8.31 -1.51
CA ASP A 257 4.20 -7.18 -0.61
C ASP A 257 4.04 -7.52 0.86
N LEU A 258 3.47 -8.69 1.18
CA LEU A 258 3.17 -9.11 2.55
C LEU A 258 4.38 -9.05 3.47
N LEU A 259 5.56 -9.40 2.95
CA LEU A 259 6.77 -9.38 3.75
C LEU A 259 7.11 -7.95 4.17
N ILE A 260 7.05 -6.97 3.27
CA ILE A 260 7.23 -5.57 3.65
C ILE A 260 6.09 -5.11 4.58
N ILE A 261 4.83 -5.33 4.20
CA ILE A 261 3.64 -4.87 4.92
C ILE A 261 3.68 -5.27 6.40
N LYS A 262 4.21 -6.47 6.71
CA LYS A 262 4.36 -6.97 8.08
C LYS A 262 5.53 -6.38 8.87
N ASN A 263 6.59 -5.98 8.17
CA ASN A 263 7.87 -5.61 8.78
C ASN A 263 8.03 -4.09 8.96
N VAL A 264 7.02 -3.28 8.64
CA VAL A 264 7.02 -1.83 8.80
C VAL A 264 6.04 -1.35 9.87
N GLY A 265 6.17 -0.08 10.27
CA GLY A 265 5.27 0.56 11.22
C GLY A 265 3.79 0.46 10.81
N LEU A 266 3.50 0.87 9.57
CA LEU A 266 2.16 0.80 8.99
C LEU A 266 2.18 0.14 7.61
N GLY A 267 1.65 -1.09 7.54
CA GLY A 267 1.41 -1.80 6.29
C GLY A 267 -0.04 -1.63 5.82
N ILE A 268 -0.22 -1.18 4.57
CA ILE A 268 -1.50 -0.80 3.99
C ILE A 268 -1.77 -1.68 2.77
N GLY A 269 -2.88 -2.41 2.81
CA GLY A 269 -3.42 -3.10 1.64
C GLY A 269 -4.24 -2.14 0.79
N PHE A 270 -3.77 -1.81 -0.43
CA PHE A 270 -4.50 -0.96 -1.37
C PHE A 270 -5.21 -1.83 -2.40
N ASN A 271 -6.54 -1.72 -2.50
CA ASN A 271 -7.41 -2.65 -3.22
C ASN A 271 -6.95 -4.13 -3.09
N PRO A 272 -6.70 -4.62 -1.85
CA PRO A 272 -5.86 -5.78 -1.64
C PRO A 272 -6.52 -7.09 -2.02
N LYS A 273 -5.72 -8.04 -2.50
CA LYS A 273 -6.09 -9.45 -2.64
C LYS A 273 -6.37 -10.06 -1.27
N ARG A 274 -7.11 -11.17 -1.24
CA ARG A 274 -7.59 -11.81 0.01
C ARG A 274 -6.46 -12.04 1.03
N VAL A 275 -5.31 -12.54 0.57
CA VAL A 275 -4.15 -12.82 1.44
C VAL A 275 -3.62 -11.57 2.16
N VAL A 276 -3.70 -10.39 1.53
CA VAL A 276 -3.30 -9.12 2.13
C VAL A 276 -4.38 -8.59 3.07
N LYS A 277 -5.67 -8.78 2.75
CA LYS A 277 -6.79 -8.41 3.63
C LYS A 277 -6.66 -9.04 5.02
N GLU A 278 -6.28 -10.30 5.07
CA GLU A 278 -6.15 -11.06 6.31
C GLU A 278 -4.98 -10.58 7.20
N GLN A 279 -4.00 -9.86 6.63
CA GLN A 279 -2.70 -9.63 7.28
C GLN A 279 -2.30 -8.15 7.43
N ALA A 280 -2.82 -7.24 6.58
CA ALA A 280 -2.47 -5.82 6.65
C ALA A 280 -3.17 -5.09 7.82
N LYS A 281 -2.52 -4.07 8.39
CA LYS A 281 -3.07 -3.26 9.50
C LYS A 281 -4.14 -2.27 9.02
N ALA A 282 -4.01 -1.81 7.79
CA ALA A 282 -4.96 -0.90 7.15
C ALA A 282 -5.38 -1.44 5.79
N LEU A 283 -6.65 -1.25 5.43
CA LEU A 283 -7.18 -1.61 4.11
C LEU A 283 -7.84 -0.40 3.47
N VAL A 284 -7.58 -0.21 2.18
CA VAL A 284 -8.23 0.81 1.34
C VAL A 284 -8.95 0.10 0.21
N GLY A 285 -10.28 0.03 0.28
CA GLY A 285 -11.12 -0.55 -0.78
C GLY A 285 -11.51 0.43 -1.88
N ILE A 286 -11.29 1.74 -1.67
CA ILE A 286 -11.57 2.76 -2.69
C ILE A 286 -10.40 2.85 -3.68
N LYS A 287 -10.70 3.00 -4.96
CA LYS A 287 -9.70 3.12 -6.04
C LYS A 287 -9.14 4.55 -6.14
N ASP A 288 -8.75 5.11 -5.00
CA ASP A 288 -8.18 6.45 -4.89
C ASP A 288 -7.08 6.48 -3.84
N MET A 289 -5.86 6.77 -4.29
CA MET A 289 -4.67 6.71 -3.45
C MET A 289 -4.67 7.79 -2.36
N ARG A 290 -5.48 8.86 -2.50
CA ARG A 290 -5.60 9.92 -1.48
C ARG A 290 -6.13 9.40 -0.14
N ALA A 291 -6.89 8.31 -0.13
CA ALA A 291 -7.33 7.69 1.13
C ALA A 291 -6.16 7.17 1.97
N VAL A 292 -5.05 6.79 1.33
CA VAL A 292 -3.86 6.33 2.04
C VAL A 292 -3.27 7.44 2.91
N LEU A 293 -3.22 8.69 2.41
CA LEU A 293 -2.80 9.84 3.20
C LEU A 293 -3.65 10.03 4.46
N ALA A 294 -4.97 9.87 4.32
CA ALA A 294 -5.89 9.96 5.45
C ALA A 294 -5.60 8.87 6.49
N LEU A 295 -5.43 7.62 6.05
CA LEU A 295 -5.13 6.48 6.95
C LEU A 295 -3.75 6.59 7.62
N MET A 296 -2.80 7.30 6.99
CA MET A 296 -1.51 7.65 7.59
C MET A 296 -1.63 8.76 8.65
N GLY A 297 -2.82 9.24 9.00
CA GLY A 297 -3.01 10.32 9.96
C GLY A 297 -2.41 11.65 9.49
N PHE A 298 -2.18 11.83 8.19
CA PHE A 298 -1.44 12.96 7.66
C PHE A 298 -2.16 14.30 7.89
N GLY A 299 -1.41 15.35 8.22
CA GLY A 299 -1.90 16.72 8.37
C GLY A 299 -2.30 17.13 9.79
N GLN A 300 -3.20 18.12 9.90
CA GLN A 300 -3.66 18.70 11.18
C GLN A 300 -4.30 17.66 12.12
N LEU A 301 -4.76 16.54 11.55
CA LEU A 301 -5.41 15.44 12.25
C LEU A 301 -4.54 14.82 13.35
N LYS A 302 -3.27 14.51 13.04
CA LYS A 302 -2.33 13.96 14.03
C LYS A 302 -1.98 14.97 15.12
N ARG A 303 -1.68 16.22 14.73
CA ARG A 303 -1.35 17.31 15.68
C ARG A 303 -2.47 17.57 16.70
N ASP A 304 -3.73 17.50 16.26
CA ASP A 304 -4.88 17.73 17.12
C ASP A 304 -5.19 16.54 18.05
N ILE A 305 -4.74 15.34 17.69
CA ILE A 305 -4.77 14.16 18.56
C ILE A 305 -3.64 14.26 19.58
N GLU A 306 -2.40 14.50 19.14
CA GLU A 306 -1.22 14.71 19.98
C GLU A 306 -1.44 15.76 21.08
N ALA A 307 -1.95 16.95 20.71
CA ALA A 307 -2.20 18.03 21.66
C ALA A 307 -3.19 17.63 22.78
N LYS A 308 -4.12 16.72 22.49
CA LYS A 308 -5.20 16.34 23.41
C LYS A 308 -4.92 15.07 24.20
N VAL A 309 -4.14 14.13 23.66
CA VAL A 309 -3.57 13.01 24.45
C VAL A 309 -2.72 13.57 25.59
N LYS A 310 -1.89 14.58 25.31
CA LYS A 310 -1.09 15.29 26.32
C LYS A 310 -1.95 15.93 27.42
N GLN A 311 -3.14 16.46 27.10
CA GLN A 311 -4.06 17.01 28.10
C GLN A 311 -4.74 15.92 28.96
N SER A 312 -5.10 14.78 28.36
CA SER A 312 -5.72 13.67 29.11
C SER A 312 -4.76 13.09 30.16
N ASN A 313 -3.49 12.89 29.79
CA ASN A 313 -2.46 12.35 30.68
C ASN A 313 -2.00 13.34 31.75
N ALA A 314 -2.26 14.64 31.59
CA ALA A 314 -1.97 15.66 32.60
C ALA A 314 -3.07 15.78 33.67
N ASN A 315 -4.25 15.22 33.40
CA ASN A 315 -5.43 15.26 34.27
C ASN A 315 -5.77 13.89 34.90
N SER A 316 -4.90 12.89 34.74
CA SER A 316 -4.98 11.56 35.37
C SER A 316 -3.80 11.35 36.30
#